data_AF-A0A7Y0GUB3-F1
#
_entry.id   AF-A0A7Y0GUB3-F1
#
_cell.length_a   1.000
_cell.length_b   1.000
_cell.length_c   1.000
_cell.angle_alpha   90.00
_cell.angle_beta   90.00
_cell.angle_gamma   90.00
#
_symmetry.space_group_name_H-M   'P 1'
#
loop_
_entity.id
_entity.type
_entity.pdbx_description
1 polymer ?
#
loop_
_entity_poly.entity_id
_entity_poly.type
_entity_poly.pdbx_seq_one_letter_code
_entity_poly.pdbx_strand_id
1 'polypeptide(L)'
;MSLPLPVIDRLFARLNATYGRDFMSRYEGQDSAAVKTSWSHELDGYQSNLKPLAWALENLPERCPNVIEFRTLCRRAPADEVPLLAEPKADPARVAAELEKLGHIKVKSSTAQNGMKDWAHRLKSRHDAGQKLNMNQVRCYREALGLNEPAMEAA
;
A
#
# COMPACT_ATOMS: atom_id res chain seq x y z
N MET A 1 -23.03 26.07 -0.19
CA MET A 1 -23.77 26.54 -1.38
C MET A 1 -24.59 25.36 -1.87
N SER A 2 -25.92 25.33 -1.76
CA SER A 2 -26.72 24.12 -2.04
C SER A 2 -26.49 23.49 -3.42
N LEU A 3 -26.69 22.17 -3.54
CA LEU A 3 -26.64 21.45 -4.82
C LEU A 3 -27.73 21.98 -5.79
N PRO A 4 -27.48 22.08 -7.11
CA PRO A 4 -28.53 22.49 -8.05
C PRO A 4 -29.73 21.54 -8.06
N LEU A 5 -30.94 22.09 -8.02
CA LEU A 5 -32.19 21.31 -8.02
C LEU A 5 -32.31 20.30 -9.18
N PRO A 6 -31.88 20.57 -10.42
CA PRO A 6 -31.94 19.58 -11.50
C PRO A 6 -31.13 18.30 -11.21
N VAL A 7 -30.07 18.40 -10.41
CA VAL A 7 -29.28 17.22 -10.00
C VAL A 7 -30.06 16.41 -8.98
N ILE A 8 -30.72 17.08 -8.03
CA ILE A 8 -31.61 16.44 -7.05
C ILE A 8 -32.79 15.76 -7.74
N ASP A 9 -33.39 16.39 -8.76
CA ASP A 9 -34.48 15.79 -9.53
C ASP A 9 -34.06 14.49 -10.22
N ARG A 10 -32.88 14.46 -10.84
CA ARG A 10 -32.32 13.24 -11.45
C ARG A 10 -32.04 12.16 -10.41
N LEU A 11 -31.54 12.56 -9.24
CA LEU A 11 -31.25 11.65 -8.14
C LEU A 11 -32.54 11.02 -7.59
N PHE A 12 -33.58 11.82 -7.39
CA PHE A 12 -34.91 11.33 -6.99
C PHE A 12 -35.51 10.41 -8.05
N ALA A 13 -35.35 10.74 -9.34
CA ALA A 13 -35.82 9.86 -10.41
C ALA A 13 -35.12 8.50 -10.37
N ARG A 14 -33.81 8.48 -10.11
CA ARG A 14 -33.03 7.23 -10.00
C ARG A 14 -33.42 6.42 -8.76
N LEU A 15 -33.52 7.05 -7.59
CA LEU A 15 -33.92 6.39 -6.34
C LEU A 15 -35.35 5.84 -6.44
N ASN A 16 -36.26 6.58 -7.07
CA ASN A 16 -37.62 6.10 -7.32
C ASN A 16 -37.65 4.93 -8.30
N ALA A 17 -36.80 4.92 -9.34
CA ALA A 17 -36.69 3.78 -10.25
C ALA A 17 -36.11 2.52 -9.57
N THR A 18 -35.22 2.67 -8.59
CA THR A 18 -34.62 1.54 -7.88
C THR A 18 -35.50 0.98 -6.77
N TYR A 19 -36.08 1.85 -5.93
CA TYR A 19 -36.82 1.44 -4.73
C TYR A 19 -38.34 1.55 -4.87
N GLY A 20 -38.83 2.26 -5.89
CA GLY A 20 -40.26 2.47 -6.13
C GLY A 20 -40.99 3.00 -4.91
N ARG A 21 -42.02 2.25 -4.49
CA ARG A 21 -42.92 2.63 -3.40
C ARG A 21 -42.20 2.92 -2.09
N ASP A 22 -41.13 2.20 -1.79
CA ASP A 22 -40.38 2.35 -0.53
C ASP A 22 -39.70 3.72 -0.41
N PHE A 23 -39.33 4.34 -1.53
CA PHE A 23 -38.81 5.71 -1.53
C PHE A 23 -39.94 6.72 -1.42
N MET A 24 -41.04 6.50 -2.14
CA MET A 24 -42.19 7.43 -2.15
C MET A 24 -42.89 7.49 -0.78
N SER A 25 -43.06 6.36 -0.11
CA SER A 25 -43.75 6.29 1.19
C SER A 25 -43.06 7.07 2.30
N ARG A 26 -41.74 7.27 2.20
CA ARG A 26 -40.94 8.01 3.20
C ARG A 26 -41.25 9.50 3.27
N TYR A 27 -41.76 10.06 2.17
CA TYR A 27 -42.05 11.48 2.04
C TYR A 27 -43.55 11.71 1.78
N GLU A 28 -44.39 10.70 2.06
CA GLU A 28 -45.84 10.81 1.93
C GLU A 28 -46.38 11.88 2.88
N GLY A 29 -47.21 12.79 2.35
CA GLY A 29 -47.75 13.92 3.11
C GLY A 29 -46.79 15.10 3.29
N GLN A 30 -45.56 15.05 2.76
CA GLN A 30 -44.62 16.17 2.76
C GLN A 30 -44.61 16.90 1.42
N ASP A 31 -44.30 18.21 1.45
CA ASP A 31 -44.08 18.96 0.21
C ASP A 31 -42.79 18.51 -0.49
N SER A 32 -42.94 18.04 -1.73
CA SER A 32 -41.82 17.56 -2.54
C SER A 32 -40.76 18.63 -2.79
N ALA A 33 -41.14 19.91 -2.89
CA ALA A 33 -40.19 21.00 -3.11
C ALA A 33 -39.35 21.26 -1.85
N ALA A 34 -39.99 21.27 -0.68
CA ALA A 34 -39.30 21.35 0.61
C ALA A 34 -38.33 20.18 0.82
N VAL A 35 -38.74 18.94 0.50
CA VAL A 35 -37.88 17.74 0.63
C VAL A 35 -36.66 17.84 -0.29
N LYS A 36 -36.85 18.21 -1.57
CA LYS A 36 -35.73 18.39 -2.51
C LYS A 36 -34.77 19.50 -2.09
N THR A 37 -35.31 20.57 -1.50
CA THR A 37 -34.51 21.66 -0.96
C THR A 37 -33.70 21.20 0.25
N SER A 38 -34.30 20.42 1.17
CA SER A 38 -33.57 19.80 2.27
C SER A 38 -32.45 18.88 1.76
N TRP A 39 -32.72 18.06 0.74
CA TRP A 39 -31.70 17.23 0.10
C TRP A 39 -30.57 18.03 -0.55
N SER A 40 -30.88 19.16 -1.18
CA SER A 40 -29.87 20.03 -1.81
C SER A 40 -28.93 20.68 -0.78
N HIS A 41 -29.45 20.98 0.41
CA HIS A 41 -28.65 21.49 1.53
C HIS A 41 -27.82 20.41 2.21
N GLU A 42 -28.36 19.22 2.41
CA GLU A 42 -27.60 18.12 3.05
C GLU A 42 -26.47 17.60 2.16
N LEU A 43 -26.69 17.56 0.85
CA LEU A 43 -25.68 17.21 -0.15
C LEU A 43 -24.80 18.40 -0.55
N ASP A 44 -24.71 19.41 0.30
CA ASP A 44 -23.76 20.51 0.10
C ASP A 44 -22.31 19.99 0.15
N GLY A 45 -21.46 20.52 -0.72
CA GLY A 45 -20.06 20.12 -0.89
C GLY A 45 -19.78 19.27 -2.13
N TYR A 46 -20.81 18.74 -2.80
CA TYR A 46 -20.66 17.93 -4.01
C TYR A 46 -20.85 18.71 -5.33
N GLN A 47 -21.00 20.03 -5.27
CA GLN A 47 -21.22 20.85 -6.47
C GLN A 47 -20.02 20.81 -7.42
N SER A 48 -18.80 20.81 -6.85
CA SER A 48 -17.55 20.79 -7.61
C SER A 48 -17.20 19.40 -8.12
N ASN A 49 -17.70 18.34 -7.48
CA ASN A 49 -17.43 16.96 -7.86
C ASN A 49 -18.66 16.06 -7.62
N LEU A 50 -19.32 15.66 -8.71
CA LEU A 50 -20.48 14.79 -8.70
C LEU A 50 -20.12 13.29 -8.74
N LYS A 51 -18.85 12.92 -8.87
CA LYS A 51 -18.44 11.49 -8.92
C LYS A 51 -18.85 10.70 -7.68
N PRO A 52 -18.75 11.24 -6.44
CA PRO A 52 -19.20 10.50 -5.25
C PRO A 52 -20.72 10.22 -5.25
N LEU A 53 -21.53 11.10 -5.87
CA LEU A 53 -22.96 10.87 -6.03
C LEU A 53 -23.22 9.75 -7.04
N ALA A 54 -22.50 9.75 -8.18
CA ALA A 54 -22.60 8.69 -9.16
C ALA A 54 -22.20 7.32 -8.57
N TRP A 55 -21.07 7.28 -7.85
CA TRP A 55 -20.61 6.06 -7.18
C TRP A 55 -21.62 5.55 -6.15
N ALA A 56 -22.24 6.45 -5.37
CA ALA A 56 -23.27 6.07 -4.41
C ALA A 56 -24.54 5.51 -5.09
N LEU A 57 -24.92 6.02 -6.27
CA LEU A 57 -26.04 5.50 -7.06
C LEU A 57 -25.75 4.13 -7.68
N GLU A 58 -24.50 3.77 -7.88
CA GLU A 58 -24.08 2.43 -8.32
C GLU A 58 -23.98 1.44 -7.16
N ASN A 59 -23.73 1.93 -5.94
CA ASN A 59 -23.52 1.14 -4.72
C ASN A 59 -24.69 1.29 -3.73
N LEU A 60 -25.91 1.27 -4.26
CA LEU A 60 -27.12 1.46 -3.48
C LEU A 60 -27.39 0.26 -2.54
N PRO A 61 -27.74 0.50 -1.26
CA PRO A 61 -28.10 -0.56 -0.31
C PRO A 61 -29.46 -1.19 -0.63
N GLU A 62 -29.73 -2.38 -0.10
CA GLU A 62 -31.04 -3.06 -0.29
C GLU A 62 -32.22 -2.22 0.25
N ARG A 63 -32.04 -1.60 1.42
CA ARG A 63 -33.03 -0.69 2.00
C ARG A 63 -32.84 0.72 1.45
N CYS A 64 -33.93 1.34 1.03
CA CYS A 64 -33.92 2.74 0.60
C CYS A 64 -33.27 3.66 1.66
N PRO A 65 -32.21 4.42 1.31
CA PRO A 65 -31.55 5.32 2.25
C PRO A 65 -32.29 6.65 2.38
N ASN A 66 -32.24 7.27 3.56
CA ASN A 66 -32.55 8.69 3.73
C ASN A 66 -31.36 9.57 3.28
N VAL A 67 -31.54 10.89 3.27
CA VAL A 67 -30.51 11.83 2.81
C VAL A 67 -29.19 11.74 3.58
N ILE A 68 -29.25 11.49 4.89
CA ILE A 68 -28.07 11.41 5.78
C ILE A 68 -27.32 10.09 5.53
N GLU A 69 -28.06 8.99 5.40
CA GLU A 69 -27.53 7.68 5.02
C GLU A 69 -26.88 7.75 3.62
N PHE A 70 -27.55 8.40 2.66
CA PHE A 70 -27.03 8.57 1.30
C PHE A 70 -25.77 9.45 1.27
N ARG A 71 -25.74 10.56 2.03
CA ARG A 71 -24.53 11.38 2.19
C ARG A 71 -23.37 10.59 2.77
N THR A 72 -23.66 9.72 3.74
CA THR A 72 -22.64 8.84 4.34
C THR A 72 -22.13 7.83 3.32
N LEU A 73 -23.00 7.33 2.44
CA LEU A 73 -22.61 6.46 1.33
C LEU A 73 -21.70 7.20 0.33
N CYS A 74 -22.03 8.43 -0.06
CA CYS A 74 -21.17 9.25 -0.94
C CYS A 74 -19.77 9.46 -0.35
N ARG A 75 -19.63 9.59 0.98
CA ARG A 75 -18.32 9.73 1.64
C ARG A 75 -17.45 8.46 1.61
N ARG A 76 -18.04 7.29 1.32
CA ARG A 76 -17.32 6.03 1.15
C ARG A 76 -16.76 5.86 -0.26
N ALA A 77 -17.09 6.75 -1.19
CA ALA A 77 -16.54 6.71 -2.52
C ALA A 77 -15.00 6.78 -2.47
N PRO A 78 -14.29 5.98 -3.30
CA PRO A 78 -12.84 6.07 -3.41
C PRO A 78 -12.41 7.50 -3.71
N ALA A 79 -11.33 7.95 -3.06
CA ALA A 79 -10.75 9.25 -3.35
C ALA A 79 -10.25 9.27 -4.81
N ASP A 80 -10.48 10.39 -5.51
CA ASP A 80 -9.88 10.61 -6.82
C ASP A 80 -8.34 10.54 -6.68
N GLU A 81 -7.67 9.81 -7.57
CA GLU A 81 -6.21 9.82 -7.65
C GLU A 81 -5.75 11.22 -8.09
N VAL A 82 -5.39 12.05 -7.11
CA VAL A 82 -4.82 13.37 -7.38
C VAL A 82 -3.35 13.20 -7.70
N PRO A 83 -2.84 13.77 -8.82
CA PRO A 83 -1.42 13.76 -9.11
C PRO A 83 -0.64 14.32 -7.91
N LEU A 84 0.33 13.56 -7.41
CA LEU A 84 1.20 14.05 -6.35
C LEU A 84 1.94 15.30 -6.85
N LEU A 85 2.08 16.28 -5.97
CA LEU A 85 3.01 17.37 -6.19
C LEU A 85 4.41 16.79 -6.41
N ALA A 86 5.18 17.42 -7.30
CA ALA A 86 6.58 17.05 -7.49
C ALA A 86 7.30 17.16 -6.15
N GLU A 87 8.08 16.13 -5.80
CA GLU A 87 8.87 16.15 -4.58
C GLU A 87 9.82 17.36 -4.59
N PRO A 88 9.95 18.08 -3.47
CA PRO A 88 10.92 19.15 -3.37
C PRO A 88 12.32 18.57 -3.57
N LYS A 89 13.09 19.15 -4.50
CA LYS A 89 14.46 18.72 -4.78
C LYS A 89 15.27 18.77 -3.47
N ALA A 90 15.83 17.63 -3.06
CA ALA A 90 16.63 17.56 -1.85
C ALA A 90 17.81 18.54 -1.93
N ASP A 91 18.07 19.25 -0.82
CA ASP A 91 19.22 20.15 -0.69
C ASP A 91 20.52 19.32 -0.77
N PRO A 92 21.37 19.54 -1.79
CA PRO A 92 22.56 18.74 -2.01
C PRO A 92 23.54 18.79 -0.82
N ALA A 93 23.56 19.89 -0.06
CA ALA A 93 24.44 20.02 1.11
C ALA A 93 24.02 19.07 2.24
N ARG A 94 22.71 18.90 2.47
CA ARG A 94 22.19 17.95 3.46
C ARG A 94 22.44 16.51 3.04
N VAL A 95 22.22 16.20 1.76
CA VAL A 95 22.48 14.85 1.23
C VAL A 95 23.95 14.46 1.41
N ALA A 96 24.88 15.38 1.11
CA ALA A 96 26.30 15.14 1.32
C ALA A 96 26.66 14.89 2.79
N ALA A 97 26.13 15.71 3.71
CA ALA A 97 26.36 15.57 5.15
C ALA A 97 25.81 14.24 5.71
N GLU A 98 24.64 13.80 5.25
CA GLU A 98 24.08 12.49 5.66
C GLU A 98 24.86 11.31 5.06
N LEU A 99 25.31 11.42 3.80
CA LEU A 99 26.17 10.40 3.18
C LEU A 99 27.51 10.25 3.91
N GLU A 100 28.09 11.37 4.37
CA GLU A 100 29.31 11.36 5.16
C GLU A 100 29.11 10.63 6.50
N LYS A 101 27.98 10.89 7.18
CA LYS A 101 27.61 10.13 8.39
C LYS A 101 27.51 8.64 8.10
N LEU A 102 27.04 8.22 6.93
CA LEU A 102 26.96 6.79 6.57
C LEU A 102 28.30 6.16 6.14
N GLY A 103 29.36 6.96 6.00
CA GLY A 103 30.69 6.50 5.59
C GLY A 103 31.26 5.37 6.46
N HIS A 104 31.04 5.41 7.78
CA HIS A 104 31.53 4.39 8.71
C HIS A 104 30.84 3.01 8.56
N ILE A 105 29.63 2.97 7.98
CA ILE A 105 28.91 1.73 7.69
C ILE A 105 29.40 1.13 6.38
N LYS A 106 29.63 1.97 5.36
CA LYS A 106 30.15 1.55 4.05
C LYS A 106 31.53 0.91 4.15
N VAL A 107 32.40 1.45 5.02
CA VAL A 107 33.73 0.88 5.30
C VAL A 107 33.65 -0.50 5.99
N LYS A 108 32.71 -0.68 6.93
CA LYS A 108 32.47 -2.00 7.56
C LYS A 108 31.94 -3.04 6.57
N SER A 109 31.12 -2.61 5.60
CA SER A 109 30.62 -3.48 4.52
C SER A 109 31.70 -3.90 3.52
N SER A 110 32.72 -3.07 3.29
CA SER A 110 33.82 -3.38 2.35
C SER A 110 34.94 -4.23 2.95
N THR A 111 34.93 -4.50 4.26
CA THR A 111 35.99 -5.30 4.92
C THR A 111 35.71 -6.82 4.90
N ALA A 112 34.71 -7.27 4.16
CA ALA A 112 34.47 -8.70 3.95
C ALA A 112 33.70 -8.95 2.65
N GLN A 113 34.38 -8.88 1.51
CA GLN A 113 34.22 -10.02 0.59
C GLN A 113 34.89 -11.21 1.27
N ASN A 114 34.27 -11.73 2.34
CA ASN A 114 34.64 -13.04 2.83
C ASN A 114 34.20 -13.99 1.73
N GLY A 115 35.13 -14.44 0.91
CA GLY A 115 34.87 -15.50 -0.05
C GLY A 115 34.19 -16.64 0.72
N MET A 116 33.20 -17.29 0.10
CA MET A 116 32.39 -18.35 0.73
C MET A 116 33.24 -19.46 1.41
N LYS A 117 34.54 -19.53 1.08
CA LYS A 117 35.52 -20.52 1.55
C LYS A 117 36.62 -19.95 2.48
N ASP A 118 36.55 -18.70 2.93
CA ASP A 118 37.62 -18.11 3.77
C ASP A 118 37.74 -18.75 5.15
N TRP A 119 36.66 -19.30 5.66
CA TRP A 119 36.69 -20.14 6.86
C TRP A 119 37.53 -21.41 6.63
N ALA A 120 37.49 -21.98 5.41
CA ALA A 120 38.20 -23.20 5.06
C ALA A 120 39.71 -22.95 4.89
N HIS A 121 40.09 -21.83 4.25
CA HIS A 121 41.50 -21.40 4.18
C HIS A 121 42.09 -21.14 5.58
N ARG A 122 41.32 -20.50 6.48
CA ARG A 122 41.74 -20.28 7.87
C ARG A 122 41.94 -21.58 8.65
N LEU A 123 41.04 -22.56 8.50
CA LEU A 123 41.20 -23.87 9.15
C LEU A 123 42.39 -24.64 8.58
N LYS A 124 42.60 -24.61 7.26
CA LYS A 124 43.78 -25.24 6.63
C LYS A 124 45.08 -24.65 7.20
N SER A 125 45.21 -23.32 7.24
CA SER A 125 46.41 -22.67 7.78
C SER A 125 46.68 -23.03 9.25
N ARG A 126 45.63 -23.10 10.08
CA ARG A 126 45.76 -23.53 11.49
C ARG A 126 46.15 -25.01 11.62
N HIS A 127 45.61 -25.86 10.76
CA HIS A 127 45.95 -27.28 10.70
C HIS A 127 47.41 -27.49 10.27
N ASP A 128 47.85 -26.78 9.23
CA ASP A 128 49.23 -26.83 8.72
C ASP A 128 50.23 -26.26 9.74
N ALA A 129 49.81 -25.30 10.58
CA ALA A 129 50.57 -24.79 11.72
C ALA A 129 50.65 -25.76 12.92
N GLY A 130 50.14 -26.99 12.79
CA GLY A 130 50.24 -28.04 13.81
C GLY A 130 49.19 -27.94 14.93
N GLN A 131 48.17 -27.08 14.78
CA GLN A 131 47.08 -27.02 15.74
C GLN A 131 46.18 -28.26 15.60
N LYS A 132 45.95 -28.96 16.72
CA LYS A 132 45.00 -30.09 16.76
C LYS A 132 43.57 -29.58 16.52
N LEU A 133 43.03 -29.86 15.34
CA LEU A 133 41.64 -29.59 14.98
C LEU A 133 40.78 -30.86 15.15
N ASN A 134 39.48 -30.69 15.38
CA ASN A 134 38.54 -31.81 15.42
C ASN A 134 38.43 -32.46 14.03
N MET A 135 38.30 -33.79 13.99
CA MET A 135 38.16 -34.58 12.76
C MET A 135 37.09 -34.03 11.79
N ASN A 136 35.94 -33.56 12.30
CA ASN A 136 34.91 -32.95 11.46
C ASN A 136 35.35 -31.62 10.84
N GLN A 137 36.11 -30.80 11.55
CA GLN A 137 36.66 -29.54 11.00
C GLN A 137 37.63 -29.82 9.87
N VAL A 138 38.47 -30.86 10.03
CA VAL A 138 39.43 -31.29 9.01
C VAL A 138 38.73 -31.78 7.75
N ARG A 139 37.71 -32.64 7.90
CA ARG A 139 36.90 -33.13 6.77
C ARG A 139 36.24 -31.98 6.02
N CYS A 140 35.55 -31.09 6.73
CA CYS A 140 34.78 -30.01 6.12
C CYS A 140 35.65 -28.99 5.38
N TYR A 141 36.82 -28.59 5.90
CA TYR A 141 37.67 -27.65 5.16
C TYR A 141 38.30 -28.30 3.93
N ARG A 142 38.66 -29.60 4.00
CA ARG A 142 39.22 -30.33 2.84
C ARG A 142 38.19 -30.47 1.72
N GLU A 143 36.95 -30.82 2.06
CA GLU A 143 35.85 -30.89 1.11
C GLU A 143 35.54 -29.53 0.47
N ALA A 144 35.43 -28.47 1.29
CA ALA A 144 35.18 -27.13 0.79
C ALA A 144 36.29 -26.63 -0.16
N LEU A 145 37.55 -27.04 0.06
CA LEU A 145 38.70 -26.70 -0.78
C LEU A 145 38.98 -27.71 -1.92
N GLY A 146 38.19 -28.79 -2.04
CA GLY A 146 38.38 -29.82 -3.06
C GLY A 146 39.65 -30.66 -2.89
N LEU A 147 40.16 -30.80 -1.66
CA LEU A 147 41.39 -31.52 -1.32
C LEU A 147 41.17 -33.01 -0.99
N ASN A 148 39.97 -33.54 -1.23
CA ASN A 148 39.73 -34.97 -1.08
C ASN A 148 40.21 -35.68 -2.36
N GLU A 149 41.20 -36.57 -2.22
CA GLU A 149 41.56 -37.51 -3.28
C GLU A 149 40.34 -38.38 -3.62
N PRO A 150 40.01 -38.59 -4.90
CA PRO A 150 39.00 -39.56 -5.26
C PRO A 150 39.49 -40.94 -4.81
N ALA A 151 38.69 -41.59 -3.95
CA ALA A 151 38.92 -42.98 -3.60
C ALA A 151 38.94 -43.80 -4.90
N MET A 152 40.13 -44.32 -5.21
CA MET A 152 40.41 -45.26 -6.27
C MET A 152 39.41 -46.43 -6.19
N GLU A 153 38.70 -46.68 -7.28
CA GLU A 153 37.88 -47.86 -7.50
C GLU A 153 38.68 -49.13 -7.18
N ALA A 154 38.09 -50.04 -6.41
CA ALA A 154 38.47 -51.44 -6.41
C ALA A 154 37.19 -52.27 -6.33
N ALA A 155 36.97 -53.03 -7.41
CA ALA A 155 35.98 -54.07 -7.59
C ALA A 155 36.17 -55.25 -6.64
#